data_AF-A0A3D0UTF6-F1
#
_entry.id   AF-A0A3D0UTF6-F1
#
_cell.length_a   1.000
_cell.length_b   1.000
_cell.length_c   1.000
_cell.angle_alpha   90.00
_cell.angle_beta   90.00
_cell.angle_gamma   90.00
#
_symmetry.space_group_name_H-M   'P 1'
#
loop_
_entity.id
_entity.type
_entity.pdbx_description
1 polymer ?
#
loop_
_entity_poly.entity_id
_entity_poly.type
_entity_poly.pdbx_seq_one_letter_code
_entity_poly.pdbx_strand_id
1 'polypeptide(L)'
;MINMLTQPSYQTYLDAKSFLLQGELVAFPTETVYGLGANALDPQAVAKIFQTKGRPQKNPIIVHVGDISQIADYAAISNPIEQKIIDTLMP
;
A
#
# COMPACT_ATOMS: atom_id res chain seq x y z
N MET A 1 -11.26 -16.12 4.49
CA MET A 1 -11.03 -15.48 3.17
C MET A 1 -12.22 -14.59 2.89
N ILE A 2 -12.03 -13.29 2.68
CA ILE A 2 -13.10 -12.38 2.28
C ILE A 2 -13.22 -12.46 0.75
N ASN A 3 -14.42 -12.69 0.23
CA ASN A 3 -14.69 -12.80 -1.20
C ASN A 3 -14.68 -11.40 -1.84
N MET A 4 -13.75 -11.14 -2.77
CA MET A 4 -13.64 -9.86 -3.52
C MET A 4 -14.12 -9.96 -4.98
N LEU A 5 -14.85 -11.02 -5.35
CA LEU A 5 -15.42 -11.17 -6.71
C LEU A 5 -16.64 -10.23 -6.96
N THR A 6 -17.06 -9.49 -5.94
CA THR A 6 -18.10 -8.45 -5.97
C THR A 6 -17.54 -7.17 -5.35
N GLN A 7 -18.13 -6.01 -5.66
CA GLN A 7 -17.75 -4.73 -5.03
C GLN A 7 -17.61 -4.90 -3.51
N PRO A 8 -16.44 -4.57 -2.92
CA PRO A 8 -16.22 -4.75 -1.49
C PRO A 8 -17.24 -3.93 -0.69
N SER A 9 -17.82 -4.55 0.33
CA SER A 9 -18.71 -3.84 1.24
C SER A 9 -17.91 -2.85 2.08
N TYR A 10 -18.59 -1.85 2.67
CA TYR A 10 -17.95 -0.97 3.64
C TYR A 10 -17.29 -1.75 4.79
N GLN A 11 -17.94 -2.82 5.26
CA GLN A 11 -17.39 -3.70 6.28
C GLN A 11 -16.08 -4.36 5.85
N THR A 12 -15.95 -4.74 4.58
CA THR A 12 -14.71 -5.31 4.03
C THR A 12 -13.53 -4.35 4.19
N TYR A 13 -13.74 -3.05 3.97
CA TYR A 13 -12.70 -2.05 4.17
C TYR A 13 -12.36 -1.85 5.65
N LEU A 14 -13.35 -1.91 6.54
CA LEU A 14 -13.12 -1.83 7.99
C LEU A 14 -12.30 -3.02 8.51
N ASP A 15 -12.62 -4.23 8.04
CA ASP A 15 -11.88 -5.43 8.40
C ASP A 15 -10.44 -5.37 7.89
N ALA A 16 -10.24 -4.97 6.63
CA ALA A 16 -8.92 -4.77 6.05
C ALA A 16 -8.09 -3.73 6.82
N LYS A 17 -8.70 -2.59 7.18
CA LYS A 17 -8.07 -1.58 8.03
C LYS A 17 -7.66 -2.17 9.38
N SER A 18 -8.55 -2.93 10.02
CA SER A 18 -8.26 -3.57 11.31
C SER A 18 -7.07 -4.52 11.22
N PHE A 19 -7.00 -5.37 10.19
CA PHE A 19 -5.86 -6.26 9.95
C PHE A 19 -4.56 -5.48 9.74
N LEU A 20 -4.56 -4.43 8.93
CA LEU A 20 -3.37 -3.60 8.73
C LEU A 20 -2.89 -2.94 10.03
N LEU A 21 -3.81 -2.45 10.86
CA LEU A 21 -3.49 -1.85 12.17
C LEU A 21 -2.97 -2.89 13.19
N GLN A 22 -3.32 -4.16 13.02
CA GLN A 22 -2.81 -5.28 13.83
C GLN A 22 -1.47 -5.83 13.30
N GLY A 23 -0.90 -5.22 12.26
CA GLY A 23 0.34 -5.67 11.63
C GLY A 23 0.17 -6.93 10.78
N GLU A 24 -1.06 -7.24 10.36
CA GLU A 24 -1.38 -8.36 9.47
C GLU A 24 -1.30 -7.95 7.99
N LEU A 25 -1.17 -8.96 7.12
CA LEU A 25 -1.10 -8.77 5.67
C LEU A 25 -2.48 -8.77 5.03
N VAL A 26 -2.70 -7.86 4.09
CA VAL A 26 -3.94 -7.77 3.32
C VAL A 26 -3.63 -7.83 1.83
N ALA A 27 -4.24 -8.79 1.13
CA ALA A 27 -4.23 -8.79 -0.33
C ALA A 27 -5.37 -7.88 -0.84
N PHE A 28 -5.08 -7.03 -1.81
CA PHE A 28 -6.05 -6.09 -2.37
C PHE A 28 -5.89 -5.96 -3.89
N PRO A 29 -6.98 -5.75 -4.65
CA PRO A 29 -6.90 -5.55 -6.09
C PRO A 29 -6.31 -4.17 -6.42
N THR A 30 -5.59 -4.10 -7.53
CA THR A 30 -5.25 -2.83 -8.21
C THR A 30 -5.67 -2.94 -9.68
N GLU A 31 -5.48 -1.89 -10.48
CA GLU A 31 -5.80 -1.95 -11.91
C GLU A 31 -4.85 -2.91 -12.67
N THR A 32 -3.61 -3.10 -12.20
CA THR A 32 -2.63 -4.00 -12.83
C THR A 32 -2.68 -5.44 -12.27
N VAL A 33 -2.40 -5.60 -10.97
CA VAL A 33 -2.22 -6.90 -10.30
C VAL A 33 -2.71 -6.84 -8.86
N TYR A 34 -2.93 -7.99 -8.23
CA TYR A 34 -3.17 -8.01 -6.78
C TYR A 34 -1.91 -7.58 -6.02
N GLY A 35 -2.08 -6.60 -5.14
CA GLY A 35 -1.09 -6.19 -4.15
C GLY A 35 -1.16 -7.07 -2.91
N LEU A 36 -0.01 -7.25 -2.24
CA LEU A 36 0.07 -7.75 -0.87
C LEU A 36 0.59 -6.62 0.01
N GLY A 37 -0.30 -6.03 0.79
CA GLY A 37 -0.04 -4.86 1.62
C GLY A 37 0.17 -5.19 3.08
N ALA A 38 0.87 -4.28 3.75
CA ALA A 38 1.05 -4.21 5.20
C ALA A 38 1.07 -2.72 5.59
N ASN A 39 0.97 -2.42 6.88
CA ASN A 39 1.22 -1.07 7.36
C ASN A 39 2.69 -0.67 7.10
N ALA A 40 2.91 0.32 6.23
CA ALA A 40 4.25 0.77 5.84
C ALA A 40 5.06 1.38 7.00
N LEU A 41 4.38 1.82 8.06
CA LEU A 41 4.99 2.42 9.25
C LEU A 41 5.32 1.39 10.33
N ASP A 42 4.94 0.12 10.14
CA ASP A 42 5.27 -0.97 11.04
C ASP A 42 6.35 -1.87 10.40
N PRO A 43 7.61 -1.80 10.88
CA PRO A 43 8.70 -2.61 10.34
C PRO A 43 8.46 -4.12 10.45
N GLN A 44 7.72 -4.58 11.48
CA GLN A 44 7.41 -6.00 11.65
C GLN A 44 6.38 -6.46 10.61
N ALA A 45 5.35 -5.66 10.36
CA ALA A 45 4.37 -5.94 9.32
C ALA A 45 5.02 -5.94 7.91
N VAL A 46 5.92 -4.98 7.64
CA VAL A 46 6.71 -4.94 6.40
C VAL A 46 7.60 -6.18 6.26
N ALA A 47 8.24 -6.63 7.34
CA ALA A 47 9.05 -7.85 7.31
C ALA A 47 8.24 -9.10 6.93
N LYS A 48 6.97 -9.18 7.35
CA LYS A 48 6.05 -10.26 6.94
C LYS A 48 5.89 -10.31 5.41
N ILE A 49 5.81 -9.17 4.69
CA ILE A 49 5.74 -9.15 3.21
C ILE A 49 6.95 -9.87 2.61
N PHE A 50 8.16 -9.53 3.06
CA PHE A 50 9.39 -10.12 2.54
C PHE A 50 9.46 -11.62 2.80
N GLN A 51 9.10 -12.04 4.02
CA GLN A 51 9.05 -13.45 4.41
C GLN A 51 8.04 -14.23 3.56
N THR A 52 6.80 -13.75 3.47
CA THR A 52 5.71 -14.42 2.74
C THR A 52 6.00 -14.54 1.24
N LYS A 53 6.63 -13.52 0.63
CA LYS A 53 6.94 -13.53 -0.81
C LYS A 53 8.28 -14.19 -1.13
N GLY A 54 9.08 -14.57 -0.13
CA GLY A 54 10.47 -14.99 -0.33
C GLY A 54 11.31 -13.89 -1.03
N ARG A 55 10.96 -12.62 -0.82
CA ARG A 55 11.60 -11.48 -1.49
C ARG A 55 12.88 -11.10 -0.74
N PRO A 56 14.03 -10.92 -1.42
CA PRO A 56 15.23 -10.39 -0.78
C PRO A 56 14.96 -9.01 -0.16
N GLN A 57 15.40 -8.77 1.08
CA GLN A 57 15.17 -7.50 1.77
C GLN A 57 15.78 -6.28 1.06
N LYS A 58 16.81 -6.49 0.24
CA LYS A 58 17.44 -5.44 -0.58
C LYS A 58 16.56 -4.94 -1.74
N ASN A 59 15.43 -5.60 -2.03
CA ASN A 59 14.54 -5.22 -3.12
C ASN A 59 13.41 -4.36 -2.55
N PRO A 60 13.44 -3.01 -2.67
CA PRO A 60 12.46 -2.13 -2.04
C PRO A 60 11.04 -2.45 -2.51
N ILE A 61 10.06 -2.08 -1.69
CA ILE A 61 8.63 -2.21 -1.98
C ILE A 61 8.01 -0.82 -2.11
N ILE A 62 6.89 -0.73 -2.82
CA ILE A 62 6.21 0.54 -3.11
C ILE A 62 5.24 0.88 -1.98
N VAL A 63 5.30 2.10 -1.46
CA VAL A 63 4.30 2.65 -0.52
C VAL A 63 3.11 3.17 -1.33
N HIS A 64 1.90 2.81 -0.92
CA HIS A 64 0.67 3.34 -1.47
C HIS A 64 0.11 4.38 -0.49
N VAL A 65 -0.36 5.51 -1.02
CA VAL A 65 -1.06 6.56 -0.26
C VAL A 65 -2.53 6.61 -0.70
N GLY A 66 -3.41 7.06 0.19
CA GLY A 66 -4.84 7.21 -0.10
C GLY A 66 -5.19 8.55 -0.75
N ASP A 67 -4.31 9.53 -0.63
CA ASP A 67 -4.44 10.85 -1.24
C ASP A 67 -3.06 11.39 -1.66
N ILE A 68 -3.01 12.13 -2.78
CA ILE A 68 -1.78 12.68 -3.35
C ILE A 68 -1.04 13.57 -2.34
N SER A 69 -1.77 14.33 -1.51
CA SER A 69 -1.17 15.23 -0.50
C SER A 69 -0.30 14.48 0.52
N GLN A 70 -0.57 13.20 0.77
CA GLN A 70 0.18 12.38 1.73
C GLN A 70 1.59 12.01 1.23
N ILE A 71 1.90 12.19 -0.06
CA ILE A 71 3.24 11.89 -0.59
C ILE A 71 4.29 12.72 0.18
N ALA A 72 3.98 13.99 0.48
CA ALA A 72 4.88 14.89 1.18
C ALA A 72 5.18 14.47 2.63
N ASP A 73 4.34 13.62 3.24
CA ASP A 73 4.57 13.09 4.59
C ASP A 73 5.72 12.05 4.61
N TYR A 74 6.02 11.43 3.46
CA TYR A 74 6.94 10.29 3.38
C TYR A 74 8.08 10.46 2.37
N ALA A 75 7.99 11.42 1.46
CA ALA A 75 9.00 11.68 0.45
C ALA A 75 9.17 13.19 0.23
N ALA A 76 10.43 13.63 0.13
CA ALA A 76 10.72 15.00 -0.26
C ALA A 76 10.44 15.18 -1.77
N ILE A 77 9.66 16.19 -2.10
CA ILE A 77 9.46 16.66 -3.49
C ILE A 77 10.40 17.83 -3.69
N SER A 78 11.50 17.57 -4.40
CA SER A 78 12.69 18.43 -4.41
C SER A 78 12.78 19.34 -5.63
N ASN A 79 12.03 19.03 -6.71
CA ASN A 79 12.05 19.83 -7.93
C ASN A 79 10.68 19.94 -8.61
N PRO A 80 10.48 20.96 -9.48
CA PRO A 80 9.20 21.20 -10.14
C PRO A 80 8.76 20.09 -11.12
N ILE A 81 9.70 19.27 -11.62
CA ILE A 81 9.36 18.17 -12.53
C ILE A 81 8.67 17.04 -11.76
N GLU A 82 9.17 16.70 -10.58
CA GLU A 82 8.54 15.73 -9.68
C GLU A 82 7.10 16.14 -9.35
N GLN A 83 6.89 17.40 -8.96
CA GLN A 83 5.55 17.92 -8.69
C GLN A 83 4.64 17.81 -9.91
N LYS A 84 5.13 18.22 -11.09
CA LYS A 84 4.35 18.14 -12.33
C LYS A 84 3.97 16.71 -12.69
N ILE A 85 4.88 15.75 -12.49
CA ILE A 85 4.61 14.32 -12.70
C ILE A 85 3.52 13.84 -11.75
N ILE A 86 3.62 14.18 -10.46
CA ILE A 86 2.62 13.83 -9.45
C ILE A 86 1.25 14.37 -9.84
N ASP A 87 1.15 15.66 -10.14
CA ASP A 87 -0.12 16.34 -10.46
C ASP A 87 -0.76 15.83 -11.76
N THR A 88 0.03 15.27 -12.69
CA THR A 88 -0.46 14.86 -14.01
C THR A 88 -0.80 13.37 -14.08
N LEU A 89 -0.02 12.51 -13.40
CA LEU A 89 -0.06 11.06 -13.62
C LEU A 89 -0.59 10.27 -12.43
N MET A 90 -0.64 10.85 -11.22
CA MET A 90 -1.21 10.15 -10.07
C MET A 90 -2.75 10.17 -10.15
N PRO A 91 -3.42 9.08 -9.74
CA PRO A 91 -4.87 8.93 -9.81
C PRO A 91 -5.62 9.86 -8.85
#